data_AF-A0A963RLK6-F1
#
_entry.id   AF-A0A963RLK6-F1
#
_cell.length_a   1.000
_cell.length_b   1.000
_cell.length_c   1.000
_cell.angle_alpha   90.00
_cell.angle_beta   90.00
_cell.angle_gamma   90.00
#
_symmetry.space_group_name_H-M   'P 1'
#
loop_
_entity.id
_entity.type
_entity.pdbx_description
1 polymer ?
#
loop_
_entity_poly.entity_id
_entity_poly.type
_entity_poly.pdbx_seq_one_letter_code
_entity_poly.pdbx_strand_id
1 'polypeptide(L)' 'AMILSLAMLLRHSLGLEAEAARIEAAVARTLEDGVLGGDLGGTAGTTEIGDAVLARL' A
#
# COMPACT_ATOMS: atom_id res chain seq x y z
N ALA A 1 -3.51 -6.05 -1.89
CA ALA A 1 -4.97 -5.82 -1.82
C ALA A 1 -5.43 -5.22 -0.47
N MET A 2 -5.20 -5.87 0.68
CA MET A 2 -5.76 -5.44 1.98
C MET A 2 -5.51 -3.98 2.38
N ILE A 3 -4.30 -3.46 2.14
CA ILE A 3 -3.94 -2.06 2.45
C ILE A 3 -4.78 -1.06 1.64
N LEU A 4 -5.05 -1.34 0.36
CA LEU A 4 -5.90 -0.47 -0.46
C LEU A 4 -7.38 -0.59 -0.08
N SER A 5 -7.82 -1.75 0.43
CA SER A 5 -9.17 -1.86 1.03
C SER A 5 -9.33 -0.97 2.26
N LEU A 6 -8.28 -0.83 3.07
CA LEU A 6 -8.27 0.15 4.16
C LEU A 6 -8.33 1.59 3.64
N ALA A 7 -7.58 1.93 2.58
CA ALA A 7 -7.67 3.25 1.95
C ALA A 7 -9.09 3.54 1.44
N MET A 8 -9.76 2.56 0.82
CA MET A 8 -11.17 2.68 0.41
C MET A 8 -12.10 2.90 1.62
N LEU A 9 -11.89 2.21 2.74
CA LEU A 9 -12.66 2.42 3.97
C LEU A 9 -12.47 3.84 4.54
N LEU A 10 -11.23 4.31 4.61
CA LEU A 10 -10.91 5.68 5.06
C LEU A 10 -11.64 6.71 4.20
N ARG A 11 -11.55 6.56 2.87
CA ARG A 11 -12.17 7.43 1.88
C ARG A 11 -13.70 7.43 1.95
N HIS A 12 -14.32 6.26 1.88
CA HIS A 12 -15.75 6.14 1.63
C HIS A 12 -16.61 6.00 2.89
N SER A 13 -16.05 5.49 3.99
CA SER A 13 -16.79 5.28 5.23
C SER A 13 -16.45 6.31 6.31
N LEU A 14 -15.22 6.86 6.29
CA LEU A 14 -14.74 7.76 7.34
C LEU A 14 -14.48 9.19 6.87
N GLY A 15 -14.55 9.47 5.56
CA GLY A 15 -14.30 10.80 4.99
C GLY A 15 -12.86 11.28 5.11
N LEU A 16 -11.91 10.37 5.36
CA LEU A 16 -10.49 10.63 5.57
C LEU A 16 -9.72 10.53 4.23
N GLU A 17 -10.02 11.47 3.34
CA GLU A 17 -9.49 11.54 1.98
C GLU A 17 -7.96 11.70 1.94
N ALA A 18 -7.40 12.54 2.80
CA ALA A 18 -5.96 12.81 2.82
C ALA A 18 -5.16 11.59 3.28
N GLU A 19 -5.65 10.89 4.31
CA GLU A 19 -5.06 9.67 4.84
C GLU A 19 -5.13 8.53 3.81
N ALA A 20 -6.28 8.37 3.13
CA ALA A 20 -6.43 7.41 2.05
C ALA A 20 -5.42 7.66 0.92
N ALA A 21 -5.32 8.92 0.45
CA ALA A 21 -4.38 9.30 -0.61
C ALA A 21 -2.91 9.07 -0.21
N ARG A 22 -2.54 9.31 1.06
CA ARG A 22 -1.19 9.02 1.57
C ARG A 22 -0.87 7.53 1.51
N ILE A 23 -1.80 6.67 1.92
CA ILE A 23 -1.63 5.21 1.87
C ILE A 23 -1.51 4.74 0.42
N GLU A 24 -2.39 5.20 -0.46
CA GLU A 24 -2.37 4.85 -1.89
C GLU A 24 -1.03 5.25 -2.53
N ALA A 25 -0.52 6.45 -2.23
CA ALA A 25 0.77 6.91 -2.72
C ALA A 25 1.95 6.09 -2.17
N ALA A 26 1.90 5.67 -0.89
CA ALA A 26 2.92 4.81 -0.29
C ALA A 26 2.96 3.43 -0.96
N VAL A 27 1.78 2.85 -1.25
CA VAL A 27 1.66 1.60 -2.01
C VAL A 27 2.19 1.77 -3.43
N ALA A 28 1.82 2.85 -4.13
CA ALA A 28 2.31 3.13 -5.48
C ALA A 28 3.84 3.21 -5.53
N ARG A 29 4.46 4.01 -4.64
CA ARG A 29 5.92 4.11 -4.52
C ARG A 29 6.58 2.76 -4.23
N THR A 30 5.97 1.92 -3.39
CA THR A 30 6.50 0.58 -3.08
C THR A 30 6.60 -0.30 -4.31
N LEU A 31 5.57 -0.26 -5.18
CA LEU A 31 5.53 -1.01 -6.43
C LEU A 31 6.48 -0.42 -7.47
N GLU A 32 6.57 0.91 -7.57
CA GLU A 32 7.51 1.62 -8.45
C GLU A 32 8.98 1.29 -8.12
N ASP A 33 9.29 1.11 -6.83
CA ASP A 33 10.61 0.69 -6.36
C ASP A 33 10.90 -0.81 -6.56
N GLY A 34 9.99 -1.54 -7.20
CA GLY A 34 10.18 -2.96 -7.55
C GLY A 34 9.99 -3.93 -6.38
N VAL A 35 9.42 -3.48 -5.24
CA VAL A 35 9.07 -4.36 -4.12
C VAL A 35 7.78 -5.09 -4.46
N LEU A 36 7.92 -6.20 -5.18
CA LEU A 36 6.81 -6.99 -5.72
C LEU A 36 6.68 -8.33 -4.99
N GLY A 37 5.44 -8.71 -4.67
CA GLY A 37 5.11 -10.05 -4.20
C GLY A 37 5.20 -11.11 -5.30
N GLY A 38 5.19 -12.38 -4.90
CA GLY A 38 5.26 -13.50 -5.84
C GLY A 38 4.14 -13.54 -6.89
N ASP A 39 2.94 -13.07 -6.52
CA ASP A 39 1.78 -12.93 -7.42
C ASP A 39 1.98 -11.85 -8.50
N LEU A 40 2.92 -10.94 -8.29
CA LEU A 40 3.31 -9.89 -9.24
C LEU A 40 4.68 -10.16 -9.89
N GLY A 41 5.22 -11.38 -9.75
CA GLY A 41 6.49 -11.78 -10.34
C GLY A 41 7.74 -11.34 -9.57
N GLY A 42 7.59 -10.86 -8.33
CA GLY A 42 8.70 -10.58 -7.43
C GLY A 42 8.95 -11.70 -6.42
N THR A 43 9.73 -11.40 -5.39
CA THR A 43 10.10 -12.35 -4.33
C THR A 43 9.81 -11.84 -2.93
N ALA A 44 9.26 -10.64 -2.79
CA ALA A 44 8.99 -10.05 -1.48
C ALA A 44 7.86 -10.80 -0.77
N GLY A 45 8.06 -11.11 0.51
CA GLY A 45 7.05 -11.65 1.40
C GLY A 45 6.09 -10.58 1.93
N THR A 46 5.01 -11.02 2.58
CA THR A 46 3.98 -10.12 3.14
C THR A 46 4.55 -9.08 4.09
N THR A 47 5.44 -9.48 5.00
CA THR A 47 6.07 -8.57 5.97
C THR A 47 6.94 -7.54 5.27
N GLU A 48 7.77 -7.97 4.31
CA GLU A 48 8.67 -7.08 3.56
C GLU A 48 7.88 -6.02 2.77
N ILE A 49 6.76 -6.42 2.16
CA ILE A 49 5.86 -5.47 1.48
C ILE A 49 5.24 -4.49 2.50
N GLY A 50 4.78 -4.98 3.66
CA GLY A 50 4.22 -4.14 4.72
C GLY A 50 5.22 -3.11 5.24
N ASP A 51 6.45 -3.53 5.52
CA ASP A 51 7.54 -2.67 5.97
C ASP A 51 7.93 -1.64 4.90
N ALA A 52 7.95 -2.06 3.63
CA ALA A 52 8.26 -1.17 2.51
C ALA A 52 7.18 -0.09 2.32
N VAL A 53 5.90 -0.43 2.49
CA VAL A 53 4.80 0.54 2.47
C VAL A 53 4.92 1.50 3.66
N LEU A 54 5.18 0.99 4.86
CA LEU A 54 5.35 1.81 6.06
C LEU A 54 6.52 2.80 5.93
N ALA A 55 7.64 2.37 5.35
CA ALA A 55 8.80 3.23 5.10
C ALA A 55 8.52 4.38 4.10
N ARG A 56 7.41 4.30 3.35
CA ARG A 56 7.03 5.28 2.32
C ARG A 56 5.80 6.09 2.70
N LEU A 57 5.24 5.97 3.91
CA LEU A 57 3.99 6.63 4.35
C LEU A 57 4.21 7.99 5.03
#